data_AF-A0A1G3BPE0-F1
#
_entry.id   AF-A0A1G3BPE0-F1
#
_cell.length_a   1.000
_cell.length_b   1.000
_cell.length_c   1.000
_cell.angle_alpha   90.00
_cell.angle_beta   90.00
_cell.angle_gamma   90.00
#
_symmetry.space_group_name_H-M   'P 1'
#
loop_
_entity.id
_entity.type
_entity.pdbx_description
1 polymer ?
#
loop_
_entity_poly.entity_id
_entity_poly.type
_entity_poly.pdbx_seq_one_letter_code
_entity_poly.pdbx_strand_id
1 'polypeptide(L)'
;MPDQEKSVWNNQNLFSNNYLEHRLQLTSLWDAQKERVNKIFEDVKNVHETIKSLNLGPGEEAGLEDKFIRPVLTLLGYEWDVQPTTERGTKKKRKREDLFDEIFFVKVA
;
A
#
# COMPACT_ATOMS: atom_id res chain seq x y z
N MET A 1 2.35 -2.87 43.84
CA MET A 1 2.68 -2.36 42.49
C MET A 1 3.53 -1.12 42.70
N PRO A 2 4.77 -1.04 42.22
CA PRO A 2 5.58 0.16 42.42
C PRO A 2 5.01 1.28 41.55
N ASP A 3 4.82 2.45 42.18
CA ASP A 3 4.40 3.67 41.51
C ASP A 3 5.43 4.03 40.44
N GLN A 4 5.01 4.04 39.17
CA GLN A 4 5.88 4.49 38.09
C GLN A 4 6.03 6.00 38.21
N GLU A 5 7.23 6.46 38.59
CA GLU A 5 7.60 7.86 38.61
C GLU A 5 7.28 8.50 37.25
N LYS A 6 6.29 9.40 37.23
CA LYS A 6 5.99 10.18 36.04
C LYS A 6 7.21 11.06 35.76
N SER A 7 7.84 10.84 34.61
CA SER A 7 8.87 11.74 34.06
C SER A 7 8.39 13.19 34.20
N VAL A 8 9.10 14.00 34.98
CA VAL A 8 8.82 15.44 35.21
C VAL A 8 8.87 16.22 33.89
N TRP A 9 9.53 15.66 32.88
CA TRP A 9 9.68 16.28 31.57
C TRP A 9 8.88 15.49 30.53
N ASN A 10 7.80 16.12 30.05
CA ASN A 10 7.06 15.65 28.89
C ASN A 10 7.65 16.31 27.64
N ASN A 11 8.48 15.57 26.90
CA ASN A 11 9.10 16.05 25.66
C ASN A 11 8.18 15.92 24.42
N GLN A 12 6.87 15.82 24.61
CA GLN A 12 5.90 15.85 23.50
C GLN A 12 5.70 17.29 23.01
N ASN A 13 5.46 17.46 21.70
CA ASN A 13 5.09 18.72 21.03
C ASN A 13 6.16 19.83 20.95
N LEU A 14 7.42 19.59 21.32
CA LEU A 14 8.42 20.67 21.37
C LEU A 14 8.94 21.18 20.01
N PHE A 15 9.00 20.31 19.00
CA PHE A 15 9.61 20.68 17.70
C PHE A 15 8.65 20.52 16.53
N SER A 16 7.95 19.39 16.47
CA SER A 16 7.05 19.07 15.36
C SER A 16 5.86 20.02 15.31
N ASN A 17 5.19 20.26 16.45
CA ASN A 17 3.98 21.09 16.47
C ASN A 17 4.30 22.56 16.22
N ASN A 18 5.38 23.09 16.82
CA ASN A 18 5.81 24.46 16.57
C ASN A 18 6.10 24.69 15.08
N TYR A 19 6.75 23.73 14.41
CA TYR A 19 6.97 23.80 12.97
C TYR A 19 5.65 23.77 12.18
N LEU A 20 4.76 22.83 12.47
CA LEU A 20 3.48 22.67 11.75
C LEU A 20 2.54 23.89 11.96
N GLU A 21 2.48 24.42 13.17
CA GLU A 21 1.57 25.51 13.53
C GLU A 21 2.10 26.88 13.11
N HIS A 22 3.41 27.13 13.22
CA HIS A 22 3.97 28.48 13.02
C HIS A 22 4.88 28.60 11.80
N ARG A 23 5.61 27.55 11.39
CA ARG A 23 6.58 27.64 10.30
C ARG A 23 5.99 27.18 8.97
N LEU A 24 5.25 26.06 8.97
CA LEU A 24 4.67 25.47 7.77
C LEU A 24 3.67 26.41 7.10
N GLN A 25 2.84 27.10 7.88
CA GLN A 25 1.87 28.08 7.37
C GLN A 25 2.54 29.27 6.69
N LEU A 26 3.71 29.69 7.19
CA LEU A 26 4.51 30.76 6.58
C LEU A 26 5.22 30.30 5.30
N THR A 27 5.31 28.99 5.08
CA THR A 27 5.95 28.44 3.90
C THR A 27 4.90 28.35 2.79
N SER A 28 4.98 29.20 1.76
CA SER A 28 4.06 29.19 0.61
C SER A 28 4.25 27.97 -0.32
N LEU A 29 4.79 26.86 0.19
CA LEU A 29 5.07 25.64 -0.56
C LEU A 29 3.80 25.12 -1.24
N TRP A 30 2.67 25.19 -0.53
CA TRP A 30 1.38 24.74 -1.04
C TRP A 30 0.84 25.67 -2.12
N ASP A 31 0.98 26.99 -1.99
CA ASP A 31 0.55 27.95 -3.01
C ASP A 31 1.40 27.84 -4.27
N ALA A 32 2.73 27.69 -4.12
CA ALA A 32 3.65 27.51 -5.22
C ALA A 32 3.41 26.21 -6.00
N GLN A 33 2.90 25.17 -5.34
CA GLN A 33 2.56 23.88 -5.98
C GLN A 33 1.09 23.76 -6.37
N LYS A 34 0.23 24.70 -5.98
CA LYS A 34 -1.23 24.61 -6.15
C LYS A 34 -1.65 24.37 -7.59
N GLU A 35 -1.07 25.10 -8.53
CA GLU A 35 -1.38 24.92 -9.96
C GLU A 35 -0.97 23.53 -10.47
N ARG A 36 0.22 23.05 -10.07
CA ARG A 36 0.72 21.73 -10.43
C ARG A 36 -0.16 20.62 -9.83
N VAL A 37 -0.53 20.75 -8.55
CA VAL A 37 -1.41 19.80 -7.86
C VAL A 37 -2.78 19.78 -8.50
N ASN A 38 -3.37 20.94 -8.80
CA ASN A 38 -4.67 21.03 -9.47
C ASN A 38 -4.63 20.36 -10.84
N LYS A 39 -3.57 20.60 -11.62
CA LYS A 39 -3.41 19.95 -12.93
C LYS A 39 -3.36 18.42 -12.81
N ILE A 40 -2.49 17.90 -11.93
CA ILE A 40 -2.38 16.46 -11.70
C ILE A 40 -3.71 15.88 -11.18
N PHE A 41 -4.42 16.61 -10.32
CA PHE A 41 -5.72 16.18 -9.82
C PHE A 41 -6.75 16.07 -10.95
N GLU A 42 -6.85 17.06 -11.84
CA GLU A 42 -7.74 16.99 -12.99
C GLU A 42 -7.36 15.84 -13.94
N ASP A 43 -6.06 15.62 -14.17
CA ASP A 43 -5.59 14.50 -14.98
C ASP A 43 -5.99 13.15 -14.37
N VAL A 44 -5.80 12.96 -13.06
CA VAL A 44 -6.23 11.75 -12.33
C VAL A 44 -7.75 11.58 -12.38
N LYS A 45 -8.50 12.68 -12.23
CA LYS A 45 -9.96 12.66 -12.30
C LYS A 45 -10.45 12.24 -13.69
N ASN A 46 -9.82 12.73 -14.75
CA ASN A 46 -10.12 12.31 -16.12
C ASN A 46 -9.90 10.80 -16.30
N VAL A 47 -8.77 10.27 -15.81
CA VAL A 47 -8.50 8.81 -15.84
C VAL A 47 -9.61 8.05 -15.08
N HIS A 48 -10.00 8.51 -13.90
CA HIS A 48 -11.08 7.88 -13.14
C HIS A 48 -12.42 7.91 -13.89
N GLU A 49 -12.78 9.02 -14.52
CA GLU A 49 -14.01 9.13 -15.32
C GLU A 49 -14.03 8.17 -16.51
N THR A 50 -12.89 7.98 -17.20
CA THR A 50 -12.78 7.01 -18.29
C THR A 50 -12.93 5.56 -17.84
N ILE A 51 -12.59 5.24 -16.60
CA ILE A 51 -12.67 3.88 -16.07
C ILE A 51 -14.03 3.58 -15.48
N LYS A 52 -14.65 4.60 -14.88
CA LYS A 52 -16.03 4.50 -14.40
C LYS A 52 -16.97 4.11 -15.55
N SER A 53 -16.70 4.53 -16.78
CA SER A 53 -17.50 4.14 -17.96
C SER A 53 -17.20 2.71 -18.44
N LEU A 54 -16.04 2.13 -18.11
CA LEU A 54 -15.62 0.80 -18.54
C LEU A 54 -16.29 -0.35 -17.75
N ASN A 55 -17.05 -0.06 -16.68
CA ASN A 55 -17.80 -1.06 -15.88
C ASN A 55 -16.99 -2.34 -15.60
N LEU A 56 -15.77 -2.21 -15.08
CA LEU A 56 -14.95 -3.38 -14.74
C LEU A 56 -15.68 -4.23 -13.69
N GLY A 57 -15.92 -5.48 -14.04
CA GLY A 57 -16.61 -6.44 -13.18
C GLY A 57 -15.70 -6.99 -12.08
N PRO A 58 -16.28 -7.70 -11.10
CA PRO A 58 -15.49 -8.42 -10.10
C PRO A 58 -14.60 -9.48 -10.77
N GLY A 59 -13.30 -9.48 -10.43
CA GLY A 59 -12.30 -10.42 -10.98
C GLY A 59 -11.37 -9.83 -12.05
N GLU A 60 -11.62 -8.61 -12.52
CA GLU A 60 -10.77 -7.89 -13.49
C GLU A 60 -9.68 -7.05 -12.81
N GLU A 61 -9.00 -7.61 -11.80
CA GLU A 61 -7.96 -6.91 -11.03
C GLU A 61 -6.79 -6.45 -11.92
N ALA A 62 -6.37 -7.30 -12.87
CA ALA A 62 -5.34 -6.96 -13.84
C ALA A 62 -5.75 -5.78 -14.73
N GLY A 63 -7.02 -5.75 -15.17
CA GLY A 63 -7.57 -4.64 -15.94
C GLY A 63 -7.64 -3.33 -15.15
N LEU A 64 -7.96 -3.41 -13.85
CA LEU A 64 -7.93 -2.25 -12.96
C LEU A 64 -6.50 -1.73 -12.76
N GLU A 65 -5.54 -2.62 -12.57
CA GLU A 65 -4.13 -2.25 -12.43
C GLU A 65 -3.63 -1.52 -13.67
N ASP A 66 -3.83 -2.09 -14.85
CA ASP A 66 -3.33 -1.56 -16.11
C ASP A 66 -4.02 -0.26 -16.53
N LYS A 67 -5.33 -0.17 -16.35
CA LYS A 67 -6.11 0.96 -16.86
C LYS A 67 -6.19 2.10 -15.86
N PHE A 68 -6.14 1.83 -14.55
CA PHE A 68 -6.31 2.83 -13.49
C PHE A 68 -5.02 3.08 -12.71
N ILE A 69 -4.55 2.05 -12.01
CA ILE A 69 -3.54 2.20 -10.96
C ILE A 69 -2.22 2.66 -11.57
N ARG A 70 -1.76 2.00 -12.64
CA ARG A 70 -0.51 2.33 -13.32
C ARG A 70 -0.51 3.75 -13.91
N PRO A 71 -1.54 4.18 -14.68
CA PRO A 71 -1.62 5.56 -15.16
C PRO A 71 -1.63 6.60 -14.04
N VAL A 72 -2.37 6.36 -12.94
CA VAL A 72 -2.41 7.29 -11.80
C VAL A 72 -1.04 7.39 -11.13
N LEU A 73 -0.35 6.27 -10.89
CA LEU A 73 0.99 6.28 -10.31
C LEU A 73 1.99 7.01 -11.22
N THR A 74 1.88 6.85 -12.54
CA THR A 74 2.70 7.57 -13.52
C THR A 74 2.49 9.08 -13.43
N LEU A 75 1.22 9.53 -13.37
CA LEU A 75 0.87 10.95 -13.25
C LEU A 75 1.39 11.57 -11.95
N LEU A 76 1.43 10.79 -10.87
CA LEU A 76 2.01 11.19 -9.59
C LEU A 76 3.55 11.17 -9.58
N GLY A 77 4.18 10.61 -10.63
CA GLY A 77 5.63 10.52 -10.76
C GLY A 77 6.26 9.36 -9.98
N TYR A 78 5.47 8.34 -9.64
CA TYR A 78 5.98 7.12 -9.03
C TYR A 78 6.42 6.13 -10.09
N GLU A 79 7.58 5.52 -9.86
CA GLU A 79 8.00 4.30 -10.55
C GLU A 79 7.49 3.10 -9.74
N TRP A 80 7.07 2.04 -10.42
CA TRP A 80 6.68 0.78 -9.79
C TRP A 80 7.40 -0.37 -10.47
N ASP A 81 7.71 -1.39 -9.68
CA ASP A 81 8.25 -2.65 -10.19
C ASP A 81 7.10 -3.67 -10.31
N VAL A 82 7.10 -4.44 -11.39
CA VAL A 82 6.09 -5.47 -11.61
C VAL A 82 6.51 -6.69 -10.82
N GLN A 83 5.65 -7.14 -9.91
CA GLN A 83 5.93 -8.37 -9.15
C GLN A 83 6.18 -9.51 -10.15
N PRO A 84 7.37 -10.15 -10.13
CA PRO A 84 7.64 -11.25 -11.03
C PRO A 84 6.62 -12.36 -10.77
N THR A 85 6.18 -13.03 -11.85
CA THR A 85 5.26 -14.15 -11.71
C THR A 85 5.96 -15.23 -10.92
N THR A 86 5.59 -15.39 -9.65
CA THR A 86 6.07 -16.51 -8.85
C THR A 86 5.57 -17.78 -9.53
N GLU A 87 6.48 -18.60 -10.05
CA GLU A 87 6.12 -19.93 -10.52
C GLU A 87 5.42 -20.63 -9.37
N ARG A 88 4.09 -20.78 -9.50
CA ARG A 88 3.30 -21.49 -8.52
C ARG A 88 3.75 -22.94 -8.63
N GLY A 89 4.71 -23.32 -7.78
CA GLY A 89 5.27 -24.66 -7.77
C GLY A 89 4.14 -25.67 -7.91
N THR A 90 4.23 -26.54 -8.92
CA THR A 90 3.19 -27.53 -9.18
C THR A 90 2.96 -28.27 -7.88
N LYS A 91 1.77 -28.10 -7.26
CA LYS A 91 1.40 -28.91 -6.10
C LYS A 91 1.40 -30.34 -6.60
N LYS A 92 2.45 -31.10 -6.30
CA LYS A 92 2.51 -32.53 -6.60
C LYS A 92 1.28 -33.13 -5.93
N LYS A 93 0.33 -33.63 -6.72
CA LYS A 93 -0.81 -34.39 -6.20
C LYS A 93 -0.20 -35.58 -5.46
N ARG A 94 -0.12 -35.51 -4.14
CA ARG A 94 0.22 -36.67 -3.30
C ARG A 94 -0.91 -37.68 -3.50
N LYS A 95 -0.55 -38.93 -3.82
CA LYS A 95 -1.54 -40.01 -3.83
C LYS A 95 -1.95 -40.28 -2.39
N ARG A 96 -3.18 -40.75 -2.15
CA ARG A 96 -3.65 -41.05 -0.78
C ARG A 96 -2.79 -42.13 -0.10
N GLU A 97 -2.16 -43.00 -0.87
CA GLU A 97 -1.23 -44.03 -0.38
C GLU A 97 -0.02 -43.39 0.35
N ASP A 98 0.50 -42.28 -0.17
CA ASP A 98 1.66 -41.56 0.41
C ASP A 98 1.38 -40.92 1.78
N LEU A 99 0.12 -40.85 2.23
CA LEU A 99 -0.29 -40.31 3.53
C LEU A 99 -0.25 -41.37 4.65
N PHE A 100 -0.34 -42.65 4.33
CA PHE A 100 -0.38 -43.72 5.33
C PHE A 100 1.02 -44.12 5.80
N ASP A 101 2.05 -44.00 4.96
CA ASP A 101 3.42 -44.39 5.30
C ASP A 101 4.08 -43.47 6.35
N GLU A 102 3.65 -42.20 6.45
CA GLU A 102 4.18 -41.25 7.45
C GLU A 102 3.55 -41.44 8.84
N ILE A 103 2.36 -42.05 8.95
CA ILE A 103 1.63 -42.17 10.22
C ILE A 103 2.15 -43.35 11.06
N PHE A 104 2.73 -44.38 10.44
CA PHE A 104 3.19 -45.59 11.15
C PHE A 104 4.59 -45.49 11.79
N PHE A 105 5.28 -44.36 11.66
CA PHE A 105 6.60 -44.15 12.28
C PHE A 105 6.56 -43.50 13.67
N VAL A 106 5.41 -43.43 14.33
CA VAL A 106 5.36 -43.19 15.79
C VAL A 106 5.48 -44.54 16.50
N LYS A 107 6.73 -44.98 16.65
CA LYS A 107 7.13 -46.20 17.35
C LYS A 107 6.82 -46.02 18.84
N VAL A 108 5.88 -46.81 19.36
CA VAL A 108 5.67 -47.00 20.80
C VAL A 108 6.98 -47.50 21.40
N ALA A 109 7.53 -46.73 22.34
CA ALA A 109 8.60 -47.11 23.25
C ALA A 109 8.00 -47.70 24.54
#